data_AF-A0A8E4W3X7-F1
#
_entry.id   AF-A0A8E4W3X7-F1
#
_cell.length_a   1.000
_cell.length_b   1.000
_cell.length_c   1.000
_cell.angle_alpha   90.00
_cell.angle_beta   90.00
_cell.angle_gamma   90.00
#
_symmetry.space_group_name_H-M   'P 1'
#
loop_
_entity.id
_entity.type
_entity.pdbx_description
1 polymer ?
#
loop_
_entity_poly.entity_id
_entity_poly.type
_entity_poly.pdbx_seq_one_letter_code
_entity_poly.pdbx_strand_id
1 'polypeptide(L)'
;MSNRYAMLAALCVVLPVGTAPLALADPPADPAVQPAGNPAPPPPGEGAVPSGPAGILDTPDGWHIEVTGSNETQLPVAPLTTAISSREYWVAGTFTGKITGSGKTKLAGGTLEAGEQIGCGIISDEAEINPGISFTPGIKIPFAGTDPSLGTGISLQGKVYLKPGTVTTVAIDKKSFKGNTARVTITGVRIKTDQCAGQSFIRSYATLTSSTDNTDDVITYLGVTKSV
;
A
#
# COMPACT_ATOMS: atom_id res chain seq x y z
N MET A 1 -83.34 16.55 55.21
CA MET A 1 -82.85 15.18 54.93
C MET A 1 -82.49 15.15 53.46
N SER A 2 -81.18 15.07 53.16
CA SER A 2 -80.53 15.83 52.08
C SER A 2 -81.01 15.56 50.66
N ASN A 3 -80.95 16.65 49.89
CA ASN A 3 -81.85 17.00 48.81
C ASN A 3 -81.38 16.58 47.40
N ARG A 4 -82.38 16.57 46.52
CA ARG A 4 -82.35 16.28 45.08
C ARG A 4 -81.93 17.50 44.22
N TYR A 5 -81.65 17.20 42.94
CA TYR A 5 -81.65 18.05 41.72
C TYR A 5 -80.48 19.01 41.50
N ALA A 6 -79.82 18.91 40.34
CA ALA A 6 -79.91 19.90 39.25
C ALA A 6 -78.85 19.68 38.14
N MET A 7 -79.31 19.96 36.92
CA MET A 7 -78.58 20.17 35.68
C MET A 7 -77.57 21.35 35.74
N LEU A 8 -76.62 21.32 34.78
CA LEU A 8 -75.94 22.44 34.09
C LEU A 8 -75.14 23.48 34.92
N ALA A 9 -73.82 23.54 34.67
CA ALA A 9 -73.12 24.81 34.45
C ALA A 9 -71.75 24.57 33.79
N ALA A 10 -71.54 25.26 32.67
CA ALA A 10 -70.27 25.38 31.99
C ALA A 10 -69.25 26.13 32.86
N LEU A 11 -67.99 25.71 32.83
CA LEU A 11 -66.87 26.60 33.16
C LEU A 11 -65.76 26.39 32.14
N CYS A 12 -65.64 27.38 31.24
CA CYS A 12 -64.50 27.55 30.36
C CYS A 12 -63.23 27.75 31.20
N VAL A 13 -62.30 26.80 31.13
CA VAL A 13 -60.90 27.05 31.50
C VAL A 13 -60.13 27.20 30.21
N VAL A 14 -59.76 28.44 29.92
CA VAL A 14 -58.81 28.81 28.86
C VAL A 14 -57.44 28.33 29.32
N LEU A 15 -56.93 27.27 28.70
CA LEU A 15 -55.53 26.85 28.82
C LEU A 15 -54.75 27.36 27.60
N PRO A 16 -53.52 27.88 27.79
CA PRO A 16 -52.76 28.51 26.74
C PRO A 16 -52.32 27.47 25.71
N VAL A 17 -52.37 27.87 24.44
CA VAL A 17 -51.80 27.14 23.30
C VAL A 17 -50.30 26.97 23.52
N GLY A 18 -49.90 25.79 23.98
CA GLY A 18 -48.53 25.30 23.90
C GLY A 18 -48.45 24.28 22.78
N THR A 19 -47.89 24.67 21.64
CA THR A 19 -47.55 23.74 20.56
C THR A 19 -46.43 22.83 21.03
N ALA A 20 -46.75 21.64 21.53
CA ALA A 20 -45.78 20.56 21.63
C ALA A 20 -45.62 19.97 20.23
N PRO A 21 -44.46 20.10 19.56
CA PRO A 21 -44.22 19.32 18.36
C PRO A 21 -44.14 17.85 18.77
N LEU A 22 -44.87 17.01 18.04
CA LEU A 22 -44.69 15.57 18.07
C LEU A 22 -43.24 15.28 17.66
N ALA A 23 -42.39 15.01 18.65
CA ALA A 23 -41.02 14.56 18.42
C ALA A 23 -41.09 13.11 17.92
N LEU A 24 -41.26 12.94 16.61
CA LEU A 24 -40.77 11.76 15.90
C LEU A 24 -39.24 11.81 16.00
N ALA A 25 -38.67 11.03 16.91
CA ALA A 25 -37.24 10.76 16.93
C ALA A 25 -36.94 9.78 15.79
N ASP A 26 -36.78 10.31 14.58
CA ASP A 26 -36.09 9.59 13.51
C ASP A 26 -34.61 9.54 13.94
N PRO A 27 -33.97 8.36 14.06
CA PRO A 27 -32.53 8.31 14.29
C PRO A 27 -31.85 9.08 13.16
N PRO A 28 -30.85 9.94 13.45
CA PRO A 28 -30.14 10.64 12.40
C PRO A 28 -29.64 9.60 11.41
N ALA A 29 -29.96 9.79 10.13
CA ALA A 29 -29.46 8.95 9.07
C ALA A 29 -27.94 8.80 9.26
N ASP A 30 -27.47 7.57 9.41
CA ASP A 30 -26.03 7.28 9.42
C ASP A 30 -25.41 8.07 8.26
N PRO A 31 -24.31 8.81 8.48
CA PRO A 31 -23.64 9.50 7.39
C PRO A 31 -23.43 8.47 6.29
N ALA A 32 -24.01 8.71 5.12
CA ALA A 32 -23.83 7.83 3.98
C ALA A 32 -22.32 7.67 3.82
N VAL A 33 -21.80 6.47 4.09
CA VAL A 33 -20.42 6.13 3.80
C VAL A 33 -20.32 6.24 2.29
N GLN A 34 -19.85 7.39 1.79
CA GLN A 34 -19.52 7.55 0.40
C GLN A 34 -18.57 6.41 0.07
N PRO A 35 -18.86 5.56 -0.93
CA PRO A 35 -17.87 4.64 -1.44
C PRO A 35 -16.62 5.48 -1.71
N ALA A 36 -15.51 5.14 -1.06
CA ALA A 36 -14.23 5.75 -1.39
C ALA A 36 -13.99 5.41 -2.86
N GLY A 37 -14.31 6.37 -3.74
CA GLY A 37 -14.07 6.20 -5.17
C GLY A 37 -12.59 5.90 -5.34
N ASN A 38 -12.25 4.99 -6.24
CA ASN A 38 -10.86 4.78 -6.61
C ASN A 38 -10.24 6.15 -6.89
N PRO A 39 -9.09 6.50 -6.28
CA PRO A 39 -8.40 7.73 -6.59
C PRO A 39 -8.24 7.81 -8.11
N ALA A 40 -8.62 8.94 -8.70
CA ALA A 40 -8.36 9.17 -10.11
C ALA A 40 -6.86 8.99 -10.38
N PRO A 41 -6.47 8.56 -11.60
CA PRO A 41 -5.07 8.55 -11.98
C PRO A 41 -4.43 9.92 -11.69
N PRO A 42 -3.18 9.97 -11.20
CA PRO A 42 -2.50 11.21 -10.91
C PRO A 42 -2.46 12.13 -12.14
N PRO A 43 -2.50 13.45 -11.95
CA PRO A 43 -2.22 14.42 -13.01
C PRO A 43 -0.91 14.11 -13.75
N PRO A 44 -0.81 14.38 -15.06
CA PRO A 44 0.41 14.16 -15.83
C PRO A 44 1.62 14.88 -15.21
N GLY A 45 2.70 14.14 -14.97
CA GLY A 45 3.96 14.67 -14.43
C GLY A 45 4.09 14.65 -12.91
N GLU A 46 3.03 14.33 -12.16
CA GLU A 46 3.13 14.12 -10.72
C GLU A 46 3.91 12.83 -10.44
N GLY A 47 4.97 12.91 -9.61
CA GLY A 47 5.82 11.77 -9.29
C GLY A 47 6.87 11.45 -10.36
N ALA A 48 7.08 12.32 -11.36
CA ALA A 48 8.11 12.14 -12.37
C ALA A 48 9.50 11.94 -11.74
N VAL A 49 10.29 11.04 -12.32
CA VAL A 49 11.66 10.75 -11.90
C VAL A 49 12.62 10.85 -13.08
N PRO A 50 13.87 11.28 -12.86
CA PRO A 50 14.88 11.26 -13.90
C PRO A 50 15.20 9.81 -14.28
N SER A 51 15.32 9.57 -15.58
CA SER A 51 15.82 8.30 -16.09
C SER A 51 17.28 8.10 -15.71
N GLY A 52 17.62 6.87 -15.30
CA GLY A 52 18.99 6.41 -15.14
C GLY A 52 19.77 6.31 -16.46
N PRO A 53 21.07 6.02 -16.40
CA PRO A 53 21.90 5.80 -17.59
C PRO A 53 21.44 4.57 -18.37
N ALA A 54 21.66 4.57 -19.69
CA ALA A 54 21.38 3.42 -20.54
C ALA A 54 22.20 2.19 -20.10
N GLY A 55 21.60 1.01 -20.12
CA GLY A 55 22.30 -0.25 -20.05
C GLY A 55 22.85 -0.59 -21.43
N ILE A 56 24.18 -0.70 -21.55
CA ILE A 56 24.85 -0.96 -22.83
C ILE A 56 25.68 -2.24 -22.70
N LEU A 57 25.58 -3.10 -23.71
CA LEU A 57 26.35 -4.32 -23.83
C LEU A 57 26.80 -4.53 -25.28
N ASP A 58 28.11 -4.56 -25.49
CA ASP A 58 28.71 -5.04 -26.73
C ASP A 58 28.98 -6.53 -26.58
N THR A 59 28.34 -7.34 -27.42
CA THR A 59 28.45 -8.80 -27.35
C THR A 59 29.72 -9.28 -28.06
N PRO A 60 30.26 -10.45 -27.67
CA PRO A 60 31.46 -11.01 -28.31
C PRO A 60 31.31 -11.30 -29.81
N ASP A 61 30.09 -11.50 -30.28
CA ASP A 61 29.77 -11.74 -31.68
C ASP A 61 29.52 -10.46 -32.49
N GLY A 62 29.52 -9.28 -31.87
CA GLY A 62 29.52 -7.97 -32.54
C GLY A 62 28.18 -7.24 -32.59
N TRP A 63 27.23 -7.61 -31.72
CA TRP A 63 26.00 -6.84 -31.49
C TRP A 63 26.24 -5.75 -30.45
N HIS A 64 25.60 -4.61 -30.67
CA HIS A 64 25.50 -3.51 -29.72
C HIS A 64 24.08 -3.46 -29.17
N ILE A 65 23.92 -3.81 -27.90
CA ILE A 65 22.65 -3.93 -27.21
C ILE A 65 22.50 -2.75 -26.26
N GLU A 66 21.37 -2.04 -26.34
CA GLU A 66 21.06 -0.88 -25.53
C GLU A 66 19.67 -1.03 -24.89
N VAL A 67 19.55 -0.71 -23.60
CA VAL A 67 18.27 -0.61 -22.87
C VAL A 67 18.17 0.73 -22.19
N THR A 68 17.05 1.42 -22.41
CA THR A 68 16.80 2.77 -21.90
C THR A 68 15.43 2.86 -21.24
N GLY A 69 15.35 3.65 -20.17
CA GLY A 69 14.10 4.14 -19.58
C GLY A 69 13.85 5.59 -20.02
N SER A 70 12.57 5.98 -20.05
CA SER A 70 12.13 7.34 -20.37
C SER A 70 10.73 7.60 -19.82
N ASN A 71 10.42 8.87 -19.53
CA ASN A 71 9.11 9.30 -19.02
C ASN A 71 8.66 8.50 -17.79
N GLU A 72 9.60 8.24 -16.88
CA GLU A 72 9.36 7.45 -15.68
C GLU A 72 8.65 8.28 -14.61
N THR A 73 7.72 7.64 -13.91
CA THR A 73 6.93 8.22 -12.83
C THR A 73 6.80 7.20 -11.73
N GLN A 74 7.10 7.61 -10.50
CA GLN A 74 6.99 6.84 -9.28
C GLN A 74 6.29 7.72 -8.24
N LEU A 75 4.96 7.61 -8.19
CA LEU A 75 4.15 8.38 -7.26
C LEU A 75 3.69 7.52 -6.08
N PRO A 76 4.02 7.90 -4.84
CA PRO A 76 3.48 7.25 -3.66
C PRO A 76 1.97 7.53 -3.54
N VAL A 77 1.18 6.49 -3.31
CA VAL A 77 -0.27 6.61 -3.10
C VAL A 77 -0.67 5.92 -1.80
N ALA A 78 -1.83 6.30 -1.26
CA ALA A 78 -2.36 5.66 -0.05
C ALA A 78 -2.58 4.16 -0.31
N PRO A 79 -2.03 3.26 0.53
CA PRO A 79 -2.24 1.83 0.39
C PRO A 79 -3.72 1.47 0.49
N LEU A 80 -4.20 0.61 -0.41
CA LEU A 80 -5.59 0.15 -0.40
C LEU A 80 -5.95 -0.59 0.89
N THR A 81 -4.98 -1.24 1.54
CA THR A 81 -5.15 -1.91 2.83
C THR A 81 -5.20 -0.96 4.02
N THR A 82 -4.86 0.32 3.85
CA THR A 82 -4.69 1.34 4.92
C THR A 82 -3.67 0.98 6.00
N ALA A 83 -2.92 -0.12 5.82
CA ALA A 83 -1.95 -0.58 6.79
C ALA A 83 -0.72 0.34 6.78
N ILE A 84 -0.29 0.74 7.98
CA ILE A 84 0.86 1.66 8.17
C ILE A 84 2.17 1.01 7.69
N SER A 85 2.24 -0.31 7.70
CA SER A 85 3.37 -1.10 7.16
C SER A 85 3.22 -1.45 5.68
N SER A 86 2.18 -0.98 4.99
CA SER A 86 2.09 -1.13 3.53
C SER A 86 2.59 0.13 2.84
N ARG A 87 3.18 -0.05 1.66
CA ARG A 87 3.48 1.03 0.71
C ARG A 87 2.84 0.70 -0.61
N GLU A 88 2.32 1.71 -1.28
CA GLU A 88 1.75 1.55 -2.60
C GLU A 88 2.20 2.68 -3.51
N TYR A 89 2.48 2.34 -4.76
CA TYR A 89 3.02 3.25 -5.76
C TYR A 89 2.19 3.18 -7.02
N TRP A 90 1.92 4.33 -7.61
CA TRP A 90 1.45 4.45 -8.96
C TRP A 90 2.66 4.70 -9.86
N VAL A 91 2.88 3.81 -10.84
CA VAL A 91 4.06 3.85 -11.69
C VAL A 91 3.71 3.93 -13.18
N ALA A 92 4.56 4.65 -13.90
CA ALA A 92 4.54 4.74 -15.35
C ALA A 92 5.96 4.88 -15.88
N GLY A 93 6.18 4.49 -17.13
CA GLY A 93 7.50 4.56 -17.76
C GLY A 93 7.49 3.90 -19.14
N THR A 94 8.41 4.31 -20.00
CA THR A 94 8.64 3.67 -21.30
C THR A 94 10.06 3.14 -21.37
N PHE A 95 10.16 1.83 -21.53
CA PHE A 95 11.41 1.10 -21.61
C PHE A 95 11.62 0.63 -23.04
N THR A 96 12.78 0.92 -23.61
CA THR A 96 13.11 0.59 -25.00
C THR A 96 14.40 -0.21 -25.03
N GLY A 97 14.34 -1.37 -25.67
CA GLY A 97 15.49 -2.19 -26.01
C GLY A 97 15.84 -2.04 -27.49
N LYS A 98 17.11 -1.85 -27.83
CA LYS A 98 17.62 -1.79 -29.20
C LYS A 98 18.83 -2.71 -29.35
N ILE A 99 18.91 -3.35 -30.50
CA ILE A 99 19.98 -4.24 -30.91
C ILE A 99 20.48 -3.71 -32.25
N THR A 100 21.74 -3.31 -32.31
CA THR A 100 22.36 -2.71 -33.50
C THR A 100 23.72 -3.34 -33.76
N GLY A 101 24.38 -2.95 -34.84
CA GLY A 101 25.66 -3.55 -35.23
C GLY A 101 25.51 -4.64 -36.29
N SER A 102 26.56 -5.43 -36.47
CA SER A 102 26.68 -6.44 -37.52
C SER A 102 27.25 -7.71 -36.92
N GLY A 103 26.48 -8.30 -36.00
CA GLY A 103 26.88 -9.52 -35.33
C GLY A 103 27.08 -10.68 -36.30
N LYS A 104 27.98 -11.59 -35.95
CA LYS A 104 28.32 -12.77 -36.77
C LYS A 104 27.23 -13.84 -36.76
N THR A 105 26.39 -13.84 -35.73
CA THR A 105 25.28 -14.78 -35.57
C THR A 105 23.98 -14.16 -36.09
N LYS A 106 23.01 -14.99 -36.45
CA LYS A 106 21.70 -14.51 -36.84
C LYS A 106 20.90 -14.12 -35.60
N LEU A 107 20.41 -12.89 -35.57
CA LEU A 107 19.51 -12.43 -34.51
C LEU A 107 18.15 -13.15 -34.64
N ALA A 108 17.74 -13.82 -33.56
CA ALA A 108 16.44 -14.49 -33.45
C ALA A 108 15.37 -13.59 -32.78
N GLY A 109 15.82 -12.52 -32.12
CA GLY A 109 14.97 -11.57 -31.41
C GLY A 109 15.35 -11.49 -29.95
N GLY A 110 14.36 -11.54 -29.05
CA GLY A 110 14.63 -11.49 -27.63
C GLY A 110 13.40 -11.27 -26.77
N THR A 111 13.64 -10.94 -25.49
CA THR A 111 12.61 -10.50 -24.55
C THR A 111 13.00 -9.22 -23.84
N LEU A 112 12.08 -8.28 -23.71
CA LEU A 112 12.20 -7.09 -22.88
C LEU A 112 11.23 -7.20 -21.70
N GLU A 113 11.75 -7.35 -20.50
CA GLU A 113 11.00 -7.32 -19.25
C GLU A 113 11.16 -5.95 -18.60
N ALA A 114 10.09 -5.35 -18.11
CA ALA A 114 10.15 -4.09 -17.37
C ALA A 114 9.30 -4.14 -16.10
N GLY A 115 9.76 -3.42 -15.09
CA GLY A 115 9.10 -3.38 -13.81
C GLY A 115 9.75 -2.42 -12.82
N GLU A 116 9.48 -2.65 -11.54
CA GLU A 116 9.98 -1.83 -10.44
C GLU A 116 10.68 -2.70 -9.40
N GLN A 117 11.73 -2.17 -8.81
CA GLN A 117 12.38 -2.72 -7.63
C GLN A 117 12.05 -1.85 -6.43
N ILE A 118 11.54 -2.47 -5.39
CA ILE A 118 11.15 -1.79 -4.16
C ILE A 118 12.02 -2.33 -3.02
N GLY A 119 12.83 -1.46 -2.43
CA GLY A 119 13.60 -1.73 -1.23
C GLY A 119 12.89 -1.21 0.01
N CYS A 120 12.69 -2.05 1.01
CA CYS A 120 12.21 -1.64 2.32
C CYS A 120 13.37 -1.68 3.30
N GLY A 121 13.76 -0.55 3.91
CA GLY A 121 14.92 -0.53 4.82
C GLY A 121 14.72 -1.39 6.07
N ILE A 122 13.47 -1.57 6.50
CA ILE A 122 13.08 -2.37 7.66
C ILE A 122 11.82 -3.14 7.31
N ILE A 123 11.84 -4.46 7.50
CA ILE A 123 10.67 -5.31 7.37
C ILE A 123 10.13 -5.62 8.76
N SER A 124 8.84 -5.35 9.00
CA SER A 124 8.13 -5.82 10.20
C SER A 124 7.70 -7.26 10.00
N ASP A 125 8.32 -8.16 10.75
CA ASP A 125 7.88 -9.55 10.85
C ASP A 125 6.75 -9.66 11.87
N GLU A 126 6.08 -10.82 11.91
CA GLU A 126 4.87 -11.10 12.68
C GLU A 126 4.92 -10.52 14.12
N ALA A 127 3.88 -9.80 14.51
CA ALA A 127 3.76 -9.25 15.85
C ALA A 127 3.22 -10.33 16.80
N GLU A 128 4.07 -10.78 17.73
CA GLU A 128 3.61 -11.65 18.81
C GLU A 128 3.07 -10.76 19.93
N ILE A 129 1.76 -10.84 20.16
CA ILE A 129 1.11 -10.21 21.30
C ILE A 129 0.91 -11.31 22.34
N ASN A 130 1.70 -11.29 23.43
CA ASN A 130 1.49 -12.17 24.58
C ASN A 130 0.71 -11.40 25.65
N PRO A 131 -0.61 -11.59 25.75
CA PRO A 131 -1.36 -11.13 26.91
C PRO A 131 -0.99 -11.98 28.13
N GLY A 132 -0.50 -11.34 29.18
CA GLY A 132 -0.15 -11.98 30.45
C GLY A 132 -1.06 -11.50 31.57
N ILE A 133 -1.73 -12.44 32.25
CA ILE A 133 -2.50 -12.17 33.47
C ILE A 133 -1.68 -12.72 34.64
N SER A 134 -1.35 -11.87 35.62
CA SER A 134 -0.65 -12.27 36.83
C SER A 134 -1.56 -12.18 38.05
N PHE A 135 -1.44 -13.17 38.93
CA PHE A 135 -2.12 -13.22 40.22
C PHE A 135 -1.06 -13.29 41.31
N THR A 136 -1.02 -12.28 42.18
CA THR A 136 -0.11 -12.25 43.33
C THR A 136 -0.91 -12.48 44.61
N PRO A 137 -0.83 -13.68 45.21
CA PRO A 137 -1.46 -13.94 46.49
C PRO A 137 -0.66 -13.30 47.63
N GLY A 138 -1.29 -12.42 48.41
CA GLY A 138 -0.72 -11.89 49.65
C GLY A 138 -1.00 -12.83 50.83
N ILE A 139 0.07 -13.25 51.53
CA ILE A 139 -0.05 -14.07 52.74
C ILE A 139 -0.22 -13.15 53.96
N LYS A 140 -1.24 -13.43 54.80
CA LYS A 140 -1.41 -12.74 56.09
C LYS A 140 -0.23 -13.02 57.02
N ILE A 141 0.44 -11.97 57.47
CA ILE A 141 1.44 -12.06 58.56
C ILE A 141 0.71 -11.70 59.87
N PRO A 142 0.50 -12.64 60.81
CA PRO A 142 -0.39 -12.45 61.98
C PRO A 142 0.01 -11.32 62.92
N PHE A 143 1.27 -10.91 62.91
CA PHE A 143 1.83 -9.89 63.81
C PHE A 143 1.88 -8.48 63.20
N ALA A 144 1.57 -8.32 61.92
CA ALA A 144 1.70 -7.03 61.20
C ALA A 144 0.36 -6.34 60.90
N GLY A 145 -0.78 -6.93 61.29
CA GLY A 145 -2.11 -6.32 61.11
C GLY A 145 -2.58 -6.19 59.65
N THR A 146 -1.93 -6.86 58.70
CA THR A 146 -2.26 -6.76 57.27
C THR A 146 -3.25 -7.84 56.83
N ASP A 147 -4.35 -7.44 56.19
CA ASP A 147 -5.34 -8.32 55.57
C ASP A 147 -4.82 -9.03 54.31
N PRO A 148 -5.41 -10.18 53.90
CA PRO A 148 -4.95 -10.88 52.72
C PRO A 148 -5.37 -10.06 51.50
N SER A 149 -4.40 -9.54 50.76
CA SER A 149 -4.68 -8.84 49.52
C SER A 149 -4.48 -9.79 48.33
N LEU A 150 -5.41 -9.73 47.39
CA LEU A 150 -5.30 -10.37 46.08
C LEU A 150 -5.01 -9.26 45.07
N GLY A 151 -3.79 -9.24 44.55
CA GLY A 151 -3.42 -8.35 43.46
C GLY A 151 -3.60 -9.06 42.12
N THR A 152 -4.34 -8.44 41.21
CA THR A 152 -4.42 -8.87 39.80
C THR A 152 -3.68 -7.86 38.93
N GLY A 153 -2.79 -8.36 38.08
CA GLY A 153 -2.05 -7.56 37.11
C GLY A 153 -2.43 -7.99 35.69
N ILE A 154 -2.69 -7.02 34.81
CA ILE A 154 -2.82 -7.26 33.37
C ILE A 154 -1.57 -6.68 32.71
N SER A 155 -0.85 -7.50 31.97
CA SER A 155 0.31 -7.10 31.19
C SER A 155 0.09 -7.44 29.72
N LEU A 156 0.45 -6.52 28.84
CA LEU A 156 0.47 -6.75 27.39
C LEU A 156 1.93 -6.64 26.96
N GLN A 157 2.50 -7.76 26.53
CA GLN A 157 3.88 -7.81 26.03
C GLN A 157 3.78 -8.03 24.52
N GLY A 158 4.08 -6.99 23.74
CA GLY A 158 4.17 -7.08 22.29
C GLY A 158 5.63 -7.19 21.87
N LYS A 159 5.99 -8.25 21.14
CA LYS A 159 7.28 -8.35 20.46
C LYS A 159 7.06 -8.13 18.97
N VAL A 160 7.70 -7.10 18.43
CA VAL A 160 7.79 -6.89 16.98
C VAL A 160 9.17 -7.35 16.55
N TYR A 161 9.22 -8.36 15.70
CA TYR A 161 10.48 -8.82 15.11
C TYR A 161 10.79 -7.94 13.89
N LEU A 162 11.93 -7.24 13.92
CA LEU A 162 12.38 -6.42 12.78
C LEU A 162 13.49 -7.16 12.05
N LYS A 163 13.29 -7.39 10.74
CA LYS A 163 14.30 -8.00 9.87
C LYS A 163 15.01 -6.93 9.04
N PRO A 164 16.31 -7.13 8.70
CA PRO A 164 16.99 -6.30 7.72
C PRO A 164 16.20 -6.25 6.41
N GLY A 165 16.22 -5.08 5.77
CA GLY A 165 15.50 -4.83 4.53
C GLY A 165 15.81 -5.78 3.38
N THR A 166 14.82 -6.04 2.53
CA THR A 166 14.99 -6.77 1.25
C THR A 166 14.54 -5.91 0.09
N VAL A 167 15.03 -6.24 -1.11
CA VAL A 167 14.58 -5.66 -2.38
C VAL A 167 13.63 -6.65 -3.04
N THR A 168 12.40 -6.20 -3.30
CA THR A 168 11.41 -6.96 -4.05
C THR A 168 11.36 -6.47 -5.49
N THR A 169 11.56 -7.38 -6.44
CA THR A 169 11.42 -7.09 -7.87
C THR A 169 9.99 -7.41 -8.30
N VAL A 170 9.29 -6.41 -8.81
CA VAL A 170 7.93 -6.55 -9.35
C VAL A 170 8.01 -6.42 -10.87
N ALA A 171 7.96 -7.56 -11.55
CA ALA A 171 7.84 -7.62 -13.00
C ALA A 171 6.42 -7.21 -13.42
N ILE A 172 6.30 -6.17 -14.24
CA ILE A 172 5.00 -5.63 -14.67
C ILE A 172 4.60 -6.22 -16.02
N ASP A 173 5.52 -6.21 -16.98
CA ASP A 173 5.27 -6.78 -18.30
C ASP A 173 6.55 -7.38 -18.90
N LYS A 174 6.35 -8.37 -19.77
CA LYS A 174 7.43 -9.03 -20.51
C LYS A 174 7.02 -9.20 -21.97
N LYS A 175 7.77 -8.57 -22.86
CA LYS A 175 7.52 -8.57 -24.30
C LYS A 175 8.57 -9.40 -25.05
N SER A 176 8.15 -10.48 -25.68
CA SER A 176 8.96 -11.16 -26.70
C SER A 176 8.89 -10.45 -28.05
N PHE A 177 10.01 -10.38 -28.77
CA PHE A 177 10.11 -9.73 -30.08
C PHE A 177 11.07 -10.51 -30.99
N LYS A 178 10.91 -10.37 -32.31
CA LYS A 178 11.79 -10.98 -33.34
C LYS A 178 12.69 -9.96 -34.06
N GLY A 179 12.38 -8.68 -33.93
CA GLY A 179 13.11 -7.60 -34.57
C GLY A 179 14.35 -7.20 -33.78
N ASN A 180 14.86 -6.03 -34.09
CA ASN A 180 16.01 -5.43 -33.42
C ASN A 180 15.63 -4.39 -32.36
N THR A 181 14.34 -4.13 -32.17
CA THR A 181 13.82 -3.12 -31.25
C THR A 181 12.59 -3.67 -30.53
N ALA A 182 12.51 -3.39 -29.24
CA ALA A 182 11.35 -3.68 -28.40
C ALA A 182 11.00 -2.47 -27.54
N ARG A 183 9.72 -2.35 -27.20
CA ARG A 183 9.24 -1.32 -26.29
C ARG A 183 8.21 -1.92 -25.34
N VAL A 184 8.34 -1.60 -24.06
CA VAL A 184 7.32 -1.80 -23.03
C VAL A 184 6.95 -0.43 -22.49
N THR A 185 5.66 -0.09 -22.52
CA THR A 185 5.14 1.14 -21.94
C THR A 185 4.21 0.77 -20.81
N ILE A 186 4.56 1.21 -19.61
CA ILE A 186 3.79 1.05 -18.38
C ILE A 186 3.07 2.36 -18.12
N THR A 187 1.77 2.30 -17.86
CA THR A 187 0.95 3.47 -17.55
C THR A 187 -0.11 3.05 -16.55
N GLY A 188 -0.20 3.75 -15.43
CA GLY A 188 -1.33 3.51 -14.53
C GLY A 188 -1.19 2.34 -13.57
N VAL A 189 -0.02 1.72 -13.45
CA VAL A 189 0.13 0.47 -12.69
C VAL A 189 0.31 0.78 -11.21
N ARG A 190 -0.52 0.16 -10.37
CA ARG A 190 -0.39 0.24 -8.91
C ARG A 190 0.39 -0.97 -8.40
N ILE A 191 1.45 -0.71 -7.63
CA ILE A 191 2.31 -1.74 -7.04
C ILE A 191 2.29 -1.58 -5.55
N LYS A 192 1.99 -2.66 -4.83
CA LYS A 192 1.96 -2.70 -3.36
C LYS A 192 3.11 -3.54 -2.83
N THR A 193 3.71 -3.09 -1.73
CA THR A 193 4.56 -3.92 -0.87
C THR A 193 4.03 -3.85 0.57
N ASP A 194 3.93 -4.99 1.23
CA ASP A 194 3.50 -5.08 2.63
C ASP A 194 4.70 -5.23 3.56
N GLN A 195 4.47 -5.07 4.86
CA GLN A 195 5.47 -5.25 5.92
C GLN A 195 6.68 -4.29 5.81
N CYS A 196 6.56 -3.21 5.05
CA CYS A 196 7.53 -2.15 4.92
C CYS A 196 7.37 -1.13 6.05
N ALA A 197 7.97 -1.41 7.21
CA ALA A 197 7.84 -0.55 8.38
C ALA A 197 8.70 0.72 8.31
N GLY A 198 9.82 0.67 7.56
CA GLY A 198 10.78 1.76 7.44
C GLY A 198 10.58 2.68 6.24
N GLN A 199 11.61 3.49 5.97
CA GLN A 199 11.74 4.22 4.72
C GLN A 199 11.79 3.23 3.54
N SER A 200 11.09 3.59 2.48
CA SER A 200 11.03 2.81 1.25
C SER A 200 11.84 3.47 0.14
N PHE A 201 12.36 2.64 -0.75
CA PHE A 201 13.09 3.04 -1.93
C PHE A 201 12.47 2.34 -3.13
N ILE A 202 12.34 3.06 -4.23
CA ILE A 202 11.81 2.52 -5.48
C ILE A 202 12.71 2.93 -6.64
N ARG A 203 12.92 2.02 -7.59
CA ARG A 203 13.58 2.29 -8.86
C ARG A 203 13.01 1.41 -9.95
N SER A 204 12.93 1.95 -11.15
CA SER A 204 12.52 1.19 -12.31
C SER A 204 13.65 0.28 -12.79
N TYR A 205 13.30 -0.85 -13.39
CA TYR A 205 14.25 -1.72 -14.07
C TYR A 205 13.69 -2.19 -15.40
N ALA A 206 14.59 -2.45 -16.34
CA ALA A 206 14.23 -3.17 -17.56
C ALA A 206 15.36 -4.12 -17.97
N THR A 207 15.02 -5.38 -18.17
CA THR A 207 15.96 -6.43 -18.57
C THR A 207 15.69 -6.81 -20.01
N LEU A 208 16.68 -6.61 -20.87
CA LEU A 208 16.67 -7.07 -22.25
C LEU A 208 17.51 -8.33 -22.36
N THR A 209 16.91 -9.37 -22.91
CA THR A 209 17.58 -10.56 -23.40
C THR A 209 17.56 -10.50 -24.91
N SER A 210 18.73 -10.45 -25.54
CA SER A 210 18.92 -10.63 -26.97
C SER A 210 19.24 -12.10 -27.24
N SER A 211 18.50 -12.72 -28.16
CA SER A 211 18.64 -14.12 -28.50
C SER A 211 19.13 -14.27 -29.94
N THR A 212 20.13 -15.10 -30.12
CA THR A 212 20.64 -15.56 -31.43
C THR A 212 20.31 -17.05 -31.60
N ASP A 213 20.77 -17.68 -32.67
CA ASP A 213 20.57 -19.12 -32.85
C ASP A 213 21.21 -19.96 -31.72
N ASN A 214 22.28 -19.47 -31.07
CA ASN A 214 23.07 -20.23 -30.11
C ASN A 214 23.46 -19.47 -28.82
N THR A 215 23.07 -18.20 -28.66
CA THR A 215 23.44 -17.37 -27.51
C THR A 215 22.27 -16.54 -26.99
N ASP A 216 22.27 -16.29 -25.69
CA ASP A 216 21.41 -15.30 -25.04
C ASP A 216 22.31 -14.28 -24.32
N ASP A 217 22.20 -13.01 -24.71
CA ASP A 217 22.93 -11.90 -24.12
C ASP A 217 21.95 -11.06 -23.30
N VAL A 218 22.25 -10.84 -22.01
CA VAL A 218 21.33 -10.20 -21.07
C VAL A 218 21.95 -8.91 -20.52
N ILE A 219 21.21 -7.82 -20.61
CA ILE A 219 21.58 -6.51 -20.06
C ILE A 219 20.38 -5.91 -19.32
N THR A 220 20.66 -5.16 -18.24
CA THR A 220 19.65 -4.53 -17.41
C THR A 220 19.87 -3.03 -17.34
N TYR A 221 18.80 -2.28 -17.56
CA TYR A 221 18.66 -0.88 -17.24
C TYR A 221 18.19 -0.72 -15.78
N LEU A 222 18.80 0.21 -15.06
CA LEU A 222 18.40 0.59 -13.71
C LEU A 222 18.14 2.10 -13.67
N GLY A 223 16.91 2.47 -13.32
CA GLY A 223 16.51 3.86 -13.10
C GLY A 223 17.14 4.45 -11.84
N VAL A 224 16.99 5.76 -11.67
CA VAL A 224 17.44 6.45 -10.45
C VAL A 224 16.61 5.97 -9.27
N THR A 225 17.29 5.58 -8.18
CA THR A 225 16.60 5.22 -6.94
C THR A 225 16.04 6.46 -6.26
N LYS A 226 14.74 6.45 -6.00
CA LYS A 226 14.03 7.47 -5.24
C LYS A 226 13.66 6.92 -3.87
N SER A 227 13.86 7.73 -2.84
CA SER A 227 13.31 7.46 -1.52
C SER A 227 11.89 8.00 -1.41
N VAL A 228 11.07 7.27 -0.64
CA VAL A 228 9.66 7.55 -0.40
C VAL A 228 9.33 7.36 1.07
#